data_AF-A0A8B8BIJ4-F1
#
_entry.id   AF-A0A8B8BIJ4-F1
#
_cell.length_a   1.000
_cell.length_b   1.000
_cell.length_c   1.000
_cell.angle_alpha   90.00
_cell.angle_beta   90.00
_cell.angle_gamma   90.00
#
_symmetry.space_group_name_H-M   'P 1'
#
loop_
_entity.id
_entity.type
_entity.pdbx_description
1 polymer ?
#
loop_
_entity_poly.entity_id
_entity_poly.type
_entity_poly.pdbx_seq_one_letter_code
_entity_poly.pdbx_strand_id
1 'polypeptide(L)'
;MASSMAETLDTAKEIKNVCPICFESFKTPRYLPCFHTFCHNCLSSYILSTCKSKENPVGFPCPLCRQFVPAPSSIGEPEKWTELIPINTILQTMCEKKDQFCDACRRADEEEIATDWCKSCLEYLCRTCAKCHKRNAASQNHKLIPVSEKETVPFATESRVLCIDHNAPAKYLCVDHEELCCAECECTKHQKCNQVDEIEKIADNLIQSGTLKKLAQKILKHNDVLIQAKTEGETTMKHIDETSDIIAQESTDLRDKLVRHINDLVETHLDDLAKKVKGIKEKLAKFDDTVTDRQLLMTQYSQILTDSEKIPPPILVQNYLKTKRQFKQVTGLCLYKTCVDLHSEASKQLLKILDTLGLEDVRVDVKSIPIGSIDLTHADMKLICELPGSGGGYMFGGCFLENGDIVLADWNSRHCLFYSNNKLVRKLTLEGYSRDVMYRKPSELLISTNLNGRGHIAHYSHINLQKFKNITESNESIFQLAKSSEFIYAACSTFILKLDHGGNTVKQIAVDQCTYSVAVNKRQEIISSSCSTHKVTVMNQSGVKIHSYSHENLRHPYGLDVNFTGNIFVAGQLNNNIHVLTPTAELLKIFEVTSPSCIKFKENSYTCIVSAAFAGTKIYEFFPKGLEA
;
A
#
# COMPACT_ATOMS: atom_id res chain seq x y z
N MET A 1 -62.85 -5.32 -19.41
CA MET A 1 -63.25 -3.90 -19.43
C MET A 1 -62.05 -3.13 -18.95
N ALA A 2 -61.37 -2.22 -19.64
CA ALA A 2 -61.41 -1.53 -20.92
C ALA A 2 -60.01 -0.84 -21.01
N SER A 3 -59.36 -0.47 -22.10
CA SER A 3 -59.59 -0.50 -23.53
C SER A 3 -58.20 -0.53 -24.16
N SER A 4 -58.07 -1.31 -25.23
CA SER A 4 -57.06 -1.15 -26.27
C SER A 4 -57.17 0.27 -26.88
N MET A 5 -56.05 0.96 -27.01
CA MET A 5 -55.82 1.84 -28.16
C MET A 5 -54.44 1.51 -28.71
N ALA A 6 -54.46 0.80 -29.82
CA ALA A 6 -53.36 0.73 -30.76
C ALA A 6 -53.14 2.15 -31.32
N GLU A 7 -52.02 2.76 -30.98
CA GLU A 7 -51.42 3.78 -31.84
C GLU A 7 -50.37 3.08 -32.70
N THR A 8 -50.64 3.19 -33.99
CA THR A 8 -49.88 2.75 -35.15
C THR A 8 -48.37 2.90 -34.99
N LEU A 9 -47.64 1.80 -35.21
CA LEU A 9 -46.20 1.82 -35.49
C LEU A 9 -45.95 2.75 -36.68
N ASP A 10 -45.46 3.95 -36.41
CA ASP A 10 -44.87 4.78 -37.45
C ASP A 10 -43.50 4.22 -37.81
N THR A 11 -43.35 3.90 -39.09
CA THR A 11 -42.24 3.12 -39.63
C THR A 11 -41.20 4.09 -40.17
N ALA A 12 -40.51 4.80 -39.27
CA ALA A 12 -39.30 5.55 -39.58
C ALA A 12 -38.42 5.60 -38.32
N LYS A 13 -37.47 4.67 -38.24
CA LYS A 13 -36.49 4.63 -37.15
C LYS A 13 -35.53 5.81 -37.36
N GLU A 14 -35.89 7.00 -36.87
CA GLU A 14 -34.99 8.16 -36.79
C GLU A 14 -33.69 7.73 -36.10
N ILE A 15 -32.60 7.61 -36.86
CA ILE A 15 -31.27 7.44 -36.29
C ILE A 15 -30.91 8.81 -35.68
N LYS A 16 -31.18 8.98 -34.39
CA LYS A 16 -30.86 10.23 -33.69
C LYS A 16 -29.34 10.43 -33.72
N ASN A 17 -28.87 11.45 -34.43
CA ASN A 17 -27.47 11.93 -34.47
C ASN A 17 -27.04 12.56 -33.14
N VAL A 18 -27.46 11.99 -32.01
CA VAL A 18 -27.24 12.51 -30.67
C VAL A 18 -26.42 11.53 -29.85
N CYS A 19 -25.55 12.07 -29.00
CA CYS A 19 -24.75 11.28 -28.09
C CYS A 19 -25.63 10.71 -26.98
N PRO A 20 -25.53 9.41 -26.67
CA PRO A 20 -26.33 8.77 -25.61
C PRO A 20 -25.94 9.18 -24.18
N ILE A 21 -24.85 9.94 -23.99
CA ILE A 21 -24.43 10.43 -22.68
C ILE A 21 -24.95 11.85 -22.42
N CYS A 22 -24.70 12.79 -23.34
CA CYS A 22 -25.17 14.18 -23.18
C CYS A 22 -26.51 14.48 -23.83
N PHE A 23 -27.04 13.56 -24.66
CA PHE A 23 -28.27 13.73 -25.45
C PHE A 23 -28.26 14.91 -26.44
N GLU A 24 -27.09 15.51 -26.68
CA GLU A 24 -26.86 16.56 -27.69
C GLU A 24 -26.31 15.96 -29.00
N SER A 25 -26.31 16.74 -30.09
CA SER A 25 -25.62 16.39 -31.33
C SER A 25 -24.14 16.04 -31.08
N PHE A 26 -23.61 15.05 -31.79
CA PHE A 26 -22.24 14.60 -31.56
C PHE A 26 -21.20 15.72 -31.75
N LYS A 27 -20.36 15.91 -30.72
CA LYS A 27 -19.17 16.78 -30.72
C LYS A 27 -17.92 15.91 -30.73
N THR A 28 -17.18 15.94 -31.84
CA THR A 28 -16.00 15.09 -32.08
C THR A 28 -16.31 13.61 -31.77
N PRO A 29 -17.24 12.98 -32.53
CA PRO A 29 -17.72 11.63 -32.24
C PRO A 29 -16.59 10.61 -32.28
N ARG A 30 -16.41 9.84 -31.21
CA ARG A 30 -15.46 8.73 -31.10
C ARG A 30 -16.24 7.42 -31.14
N TYR A 31 -15.84 6.47 -32.00
CA TYR A 31 -16.51 5.16 -32.08
C TYR A 31 -15.68 4.06 -31.42
N LEU A 32 -16.34 3.22 -30.64
CA LEU A 32 -15.72 2.12 -29.90
C LEU A 32 -15.68 0.84 -30.77
N PRO A 33 -14.87 -0.18 -30.41
CA PRO A 33 -14.85 -1.49 -31.09
C PRO A 33 -16.20 -2.21 -31.09
N CYS A 34 -17.09 -1.89 -30.14
CA CYS A 34 -18.47 -2.38 -30.10
C CYS A 34 -19.43 -1.56 -31.00
N PHE A 35 -18.90 -0.70 -31.88
CA PHE A 35 -19.61 0.18 -32.82
C PHE A 35 -20.51 1.27 -32.21
N HIS A 36 -20.52 1.43 -30.89
CA HIS A 36 -21.19 2.54 -30.23
C HIS A 36 -20.36 3.82 -30.32
N THR A 37 -21.00 4.96 -30.56
CA THR A 37 -20.35 6.26 -30.74
C THR A 37 -20.76 7.24 -29.63
N PHE A 38 -19.81 8.04 -29.15
CA PHE A 38 -19.97 9.02 -28.07
C PHE A 38 -19.22 10.30 -28.40
N CYS A 39 -19.63 11.44 -27.81
CA CYS A 39 -18.81 12.65 -27.86
C CYS A 39 -17.46 12.42 -27.17
N HIS A 40 -16.39 13.04 -27.67
CA HIS A 40 -15.06 12.97 -27.07
C HIS A 40 -15.10 13.27 -25.56
N ASN A 41 -15.63 14.44 -25.16
CA ASN A 41 -15.65 14.83 -23.75
C ASN A 41 -16.49 13.89 -22.87
N CYS A 42 -17.64 13.43 -23.37
CA CYS A 42 -18.49 12.49 -22.65
C CYS A 42 -17.78 11.15 -22.40
N LEU A 43 -17.09 10.66 -23.41
CA LEU A 43 -16.32 9.43 -23.32
C LEU A 43 -15.11 9.60 -22.39
N SER A 44 -14.39 10.72 -22.49
CA SER A 44 -13.26 11.05 -21.62
C SER A 44 -13.66 11.09 -20.14
N SER A 45 -14.70 11.85 -19.79
CA SER A 45 -15.18 11.92 -18.41
C SER A 45 -15.61 10.54 -17.87
N TYR A 46 -16.27 9.73 -18.69
CA TYR A 46 -16.68 8.38 -18.31
C TYR A 46 -15.50 7.42 -18.10
N ILE A 47 -14.49 7.48 -18.98
CA ILE A 47 -13.26 6.69 -18.85
C ILE A 47 -12.57 7.04 -17.53
N LEU A 48 -12.34 8.33 -17.27
CA LEU A 48 -11.69 8.81 -16.04
C LEU A 48 -12.46 8.38 -14.79
N SER A 49 -13.79 8.52 -14.78
CA SER A 49 -14.60 8.10 -13.62
C SER A 49 -14.54 6.59 -13.38
N THR A 50 -14.54 5.79 -14.45
CA THR A 50 -14.57 4.32 -14.35
C THR A 50 -13.20 3.73 -14.01
N CYS A 51 -12.12 4.45 -14.31
CA CYS A 51 -10.75 4.04 -14.08
C CYS A 51 -10.17 4.56 -12.76
N LYS A 52 -10.78 5.59 -12.13
CA LYS A 52 -10.26 6.24 -10.91
C LYS A 52 -9.94 5.28 -9.75
N SER A 53 -10.73 4.22 -9.57
CA SER A 53 -10.57 3.27 -8.46
C SER A 53 -9.77 2.02 -8.82
N LYS A 54 -9.18 1.97 -10.02
CA LYS A 54 -8.47 0.79 -10.53
C LYS A 54 -6.98 1.09 -10.61
N GLU A 55 -6.16 0.20 -10.07
CA GLU A 55 -4.72 0.23 -10.30
C GLU A 55 -4.44 -0.20 -11.74
N ASN A 56 -3.64 0.59 -12.47
CA ASN A 56 -3.21 0.32 -13.86
C ASN A 56 -4.37 -0.14 -14.78
N PRO A 57 -5.37 0.72 -15.03
CA PRO A 57 -6.53 0.35 -15.82
C PRO A 57 -6.11 -0.09 -17.23
N VAL A 58 -6.68 -1.21 -17.69
CA VAL A 58 -6.37 -1.83 -19.01
C VAL A 58 -7.48 -1.62 -20.05
N GLY A 59 -8.57 -0.94 -19.65
CA GLY A 59 -9.71 -0.65 -20.50
C GLY A 59 -10.93 -0.24 -19.68
N PHE A 60 -12.06 -0.07 -20.36
CA PHE A 60 -13.31 0.38 -19.76
C PHE A 60 -14.52 -0.31 -20.40
N PRO A 61 -15.64 -0.50 -19.67
CA PRO A 61 -16.87 -1.03 -20.23
C PRO A 61 -17.58 0.05 -21.06
N CYS A 62 -18.04 -0.29 -22.27
CA CYS A 62 -18.85 0.62 -23.08
C CYS A 62 -20.06 1.17 -22.28
N PRO A 63 -20.33 2.50 -22.32
CA PRO A 63 -21.46 3.10 -21.59
C PRO A 63 -22.84 2.53 -21.97
N LEU A 64 -22.98 1.99 -23.19
CA LEU A 64 -24.26 1.45 -23.70
C LEU A 64 -24.39 -0.06 -23.49
N CYS A 65 -23.46 -0.86 -24.03
CA CYS A 65 -23.59 -2.32 -24.03
C CYS A 65 -22.75 -3.02 -22.96
N ARG A 66 -21.96 -2.27 -22.18
CA ARG A 66 -21.02 -2.79 -21.16
C ARG A 66 -19.94 -3.75 -21.68
N GLN A 67 -19.85 -3.98 -22.99
CA GLN A 67 -18.75 -4.72 -23.60
C GLN A 67 -17.42 -4.06 -23.25
N PHE A 68 -16.43 -4.87 -22.87
CA PHE A 68 -15.11 -4.39 -22.50
C PHE A 68 -14.38 -3.80 -23.72
N VAL A 69 -13.92 -2.56 -23.58
CA VAL A 69 -13.13 -1.83 -24.56
C VAL A 69 -11.69 -1.78 -24.07
N PRO A 70 -10.75 -2.46 -24.76
CA PRO A 70 -9.33 -2.41 -24.41
C PRO A 70 -8.75 -0.98 -24.52
N ALA A 71 -7.72 -0.70 -23.73
CA ALA A 71 -6.93 0.52 -23.89
C ALA A 71 -6.31 0.57 -25.30
N PRO A 72 -6.36 1.71 -26.01
CA PRO A 72 -5.95 1.80 -27.41
C PRO A 72 -4.43 1.70 -27.65
N SER A 73 -3.58 1.94 -26.64
CA SER A 73 -2.11 1.66 -26.70
C SER A 73 -1.39 1.94 -25.37
N SER A 74 -1.74 3.03 -24.67
CA SER A 74 -1.11 3.42 -23.40
C SER A 74 -1.83 2.80 -22.19
N ILE A 75 -1.49 1.56 -21.82
CA ILE A 75 -2.03 0.92 -20.61
C ILE A 75 -1.71 1.77 -19.37
N GLY A 76 -2.68 1.97 -18.49
CA GLY A 76 -2.49 2.72 -17.25
C GLY A 76 -2.59 4.25 -17.37
N GLU A 77 -2.79 4.80 -18.57
CA GLU A 77 -2.90 6.25 -18.82
C GLU A 77 -4.29 6.63 -19.38
N PRO A 78 -5.37 6.49 -18.57
CA PRO A 78 -6.75 6.69 -19.04
C PRO A 78 -7.02 8.10 -19.58
N GLU A 79 -6.23 9.09 -19.17
CA GLU A 79 -6.31 10.48 -19.64
C GLU A 79 -6.05 10.58 -21.15
N LYS A 80 -5.21 9.71 -21.73
CA LYS A 80 -4.83 9.75 -23.14
C LYS A 80 -5.71 8.89 -24.05
N TRP A 81 -6.51 7.98 -23.49
CA TRP A 81 -7.24 6.99 -24.29
C TRP A 81 -8.22 7.60 -25.27
N THR A 82 -8.96 8.62 -24.85
CA THR A 82 -9.99 9.25 -25.69
C THR A 82 -9.42 9.91 -26.95
N GLU A 83 -8.18 10.40 -26.88
CA GLU A 83 -7.46 11.00 -28.01
C GLU A 83 -7.09 9.95 -29.06
N LEU A 84 -6.69 8.76 -28.59
CA LEU A 84 -6.27 7.62 -29.39
C LEU A 84 -7.45 6.83 -29.99
N ILE A 85 -8.65 6.96 -29.42
CA ILE A 85 -9.86 6.34 -30.00
C ILE A 85 -10.21 7.05 -31.32
N PRO A 86 -10.41 6.32 -32.43
CA PRO A 86 -10.68 6.92 -33.73
C PRO A 86 -11.91 7.84 -33.73
N ILE A 87 -11.79 8.97 -34.42
CA ILE A 87 -12.93 9.84 -34.72
C ILE A 87 -13.79 9.13 -35.76
N ASN A 88 -15.11 9.10 -35.52
CA ASN A 88 -16.08 8.73 -36.52
C ASN A 88 -16.23 9.89 -37.50
N THR A 89 -15.32 9.97 -38.47
CA THR A 89 -15.26 11.06 -39.47
C THR A 89 -16.55 11.20 -40.27
N ILE A 90 -17.29 10.10 -40.44
CA ILE A 90 -18.61 10.09 -41.10
C ILE A 90 -19.63 10.82 -40.23
N LEU A 91 -19.81 10.42 -38.96
CA LEU A 91 -20.73 11.10 -38.05
C LEU A 91 -20.31 12.54 -37.78
N GLN A 92 -19.00 12.82 -37.76
CA GLN A 92 -18.48 14.16 -37.66
C GLN A 92 -18.93 14.99 -38.87
N THR A 93 -18.78 14.47 -40.10
CA THR A 93 -19.23 15.14 -41.33
C THR A 93 -20.76 15.25 -41.43
N MET A 94 -21.51 14.36 -40.77
CA MET A 94 -22.98 14.42 -40.70
C MET A 94 -23.47 15.46 -39.68
N CYS A 95 -22.72 15.67 -38.59
CA CYS A 95 -23.08 16.62 -37.52
C CYS A 95 -22.53 18.03 -37.78
N GLU A 96 -21.38 18.13 -38.45
CA GLU A 96 -20.88 19.38 -39.02
C GLU A 96 -21.79 19.75 -40.19
N LYS A 97 -22.68 20.73 -39.98
CA LYS A 97 -23.39 21.41 -41.07
C LYS A 97 -22.36 22.12 -41.96
N LYS A 98 -21.66 21.38 -42.82
CA LYS A 98 -20.99 21.97 -43.97
C LYS A 98 -22.08 22.41 -44.92
N ASP A 99 -22.03 23.67 -45.32
CA ASP A 99 -22.84 24.19 -46.41
C ASP A 99 -22.70 23.24 -47.60
N GLN A 100 -23.84 22.87 -48.22
CA GLN A 100 -23.93 21.80 -49.23
C GLN A 100 -23.31 22.22 -50.58
N PHE A 101 -22.16 22.91 -50.56
CA PHE A 101 -21.43 23.34 -51.74
C PHE A 101 -20.40 22.31 -52.17
N CYS A 102 -20.03 22.38 -53.45
CA CYS A 102 -19.05 21.50 -54.07
C CYS A 102 -17.64 21.86 -53.61
N ASP A 103 -16.95 20.88 -53.04
CA ASP A 103 -15.57 21.01 -52.55
C ASP A 103 -14.58 21.32 -53.68
N ALA A 104 -14.83 20.80 -54.89
CA ALA A 104 -13.98 21.05 -56.07
C ALA A 104 -14.16 22.46 -56.64
N CYS A 105 -15.41 22.96 -56.75
CA CYS A 105 -15.69 24.33 -57.17
C CYS A 105 -15.12 25.34 -56.17
N ARG A 106 -15.23 25.06 -54.87
CA ARG A 106 -14.69 25.95 -53.83
C ARG A 106 -13.16 26.08 -53.87
N ARG A 107 -12.43 25.11 -54.41
CA ARG A 107 -10.96 25.25 -54.65
C ARG A 107 -10.63 26.24 -55.76
N ALA A 108 -11.61 26.58 -56.59
CA ALA A 108 -11.53 27.60 -57.62
C ALA A 108 -12.31 28.88 -57.22
N ASP A 109 -12.60 29.04 -55.93
CA ASP A 109 -13.40 30.16 -55.38
C ASP A 109 -14.83 30.27 -55.98
N GLU A 110 -15.43 29.13 -56.37
CA GLU A 110 -16.80 29.02 -56.88
C GLU A 110 -17.75 28.36 -55.86
N GLU A 111 -18.97 28.89 -55.71
CA GLU A 111 -19.99 28.38 -54.77
C GLU A 111 -21.13 27.65 -55.50
N GLU A 112 -20.85 26.44 -55.96
CA GLU A 112 -21.85 25.58 -56.63
C GLU A 112 -22.45 24.54 -55.68
N ILE A 113 -23.76 24.30 -55.72
CA ILE A 113 -24.42 23.33 -54.83
C ILE A 113 -24.01 21.89 -55.23
N ALA A 114 -23.63 21.10 -54.24
CA ALA A 114 -23.28 19.70 -54.40
C ALA A 114 -24.53 18.83 -54.60
N THR A 115 -24.46 17.95 -55.59
CA THR A 115 -25.52 16.97 -55.89
C THR A 115 -25.14 15.56 -55.46
N ASP A 116 -23.83 15.28 -55.39
CA ASP A 116 -23.28 13.96 -55.14
C ASP A 116 -22.18 14.04 -54.06
N TRP A 117 -22.09 13.02 -53.21
CA TRP A 117 -21.01 12.83 -52.26
C TRP A 117 -20.18 11.61 -52.63
N CYS A 118 -18.87 11.76 -52.72
CA CYS A 118 -17.96 10.69 -53.08
C CYS A 118 -17.47 9.94 -51.83
N LYS A 119 -17.87 8.67 -51.65
CA LYS A 119 -17.47 7.85 -50.49
C LYS A 119 -15.95 7.65 -50.38
N SER A 120 -15.24 7.56 -51.51
CA SER A 120 -13.80 7.31 -51.54
C SER A 120 -12.95 8.56 -51.29
N CYS A 121 -13.44 9.73 -51.70
CA CYS A 121 -12.73 11.02 -51.53
C CYS A 121 -13.22 11.79 -50.31
N LEU A 122 -14.37 11.42 -49.75
CA LEU A 122 -15.09 12.14 -48.69
C LEU A 122 -15.48 13.58 -49.09
N GLU A 123 -15.66 13.84 -50.39
CA GLU A 123 -15.93 15.17 -50.95
C GLU A 123 -17.34 15.31 -51.54
N TYR A 124 -17.90 16.51 -51.41
CA TYR A 124 -19.13 16.98 -52.04
C TYR A 124 -18.83 17.50 -53.45
N LEU A 125 -19.59 17.03 -54.43
CA LEU A 125 -19.40 17.34 -55.85
C LEU A 125 -20.70 17.89 -56.44
N CYS A 126 -20.63 19.01 -57.14
CA CYS A 126 -21.72 19.46 -58.01
C CYS A 126 -21.85 18.50 -59.20
N ARG A 127 -22.94 18.61 -59.94
CA ARG A 127 -23.23 17.72 -61.07
C ARG A 127 -22.10 17.69 -62.11
N THR A 128 -21.43 18.82 -62.32
CA THR A 128 -20.31 18.94 -63.27
C THR A 128 -19.07 18.22 -62.74
N CYS A 129 -18.66 18.51 -61.50
CA CYS A 129 -17.52 17.87 -60.86
C CYS A 129 -17.74 16.36 -60.68
N ALA A 130 -18.94 15.90 -60.35
CA ALA A 130 -19.30 14.48 -60.27
C ALA A 130 -19.12 13.75 -61.62
N LYS A 131 -19.52 14.38 -62.72
CA LYS A 131 -19.29 13.85 -64.07
C LYS A 131 -17.81 13.79 -64.42
N CYS A 132 -17.05 14.83 -64.12
CA CYS A 132 -15.60 14.85 -64.33
C CYS A 132 -14.90 13.77 -63.48
N HIS A 133 -15.34 13.59 -62.23
CA HIS A 133 -14.83 12.58 -61.31
C HIS A 133 -15.02 11.17 -61.85
N LYS A 134 -16.15 10.89 -62.51
CA LYS A 134 -16.41 9.60 -63.18
C LYS A 134 -15.61 9.40 -64.47
N ARG A 135 -15.21 10.48 -65.15
CA ARG A 135 -14.44 10.43 -66.41
C ARG A 135 -12.94 10.31 -66.18
N ASN A 136 -12.46 10.78 -65.03
CA ASN A 136 -11.05 10.73 -64.70
C ASN A 136 -10.62 9.29 -64.32
N ALA A 137 -9.55 8.79 -64.95
CA ALA A 137 -9.07 7.42 -64.76
C ALA A 137 -8.75 7.10 -63.29
N ALA A 138 -8.29 8.09 -62.52
CA ALA A 138 -7.95 7.92 -61.10
C ALA A 138 -9.17 7.78 -60.17
N SER A 139 -10.35 8.28 -60.57
CA SER A 139 -11.54 8.35 -59.70
C SER A 139 -12.79 7.70 -60.30
N GLN A 140 -12.70 7.12 -61.50
CA GLN A 140 -13.83 6.48 -62.20
C GLN A 140 -14.52 5.36 -61.39
N ASN A 141 -13.77 4.68 -60.52
CA ASN A 141 -14.26 3.57 -59.69
C ASN A 141 -14.82 4.03 -58.33
N HIS A 142 -14.78 5.33 -58.03
CA HIS A 142 -15.28 5.85 -56.77
C HIS A 142 -16.82 5.84 -56.73
N LYS A 143 -17.38 5.40 -55.60
CA LYS A 143 -18.84 5.37 -55.41
C LYS A 143 -19.35 6.76 -55.06
N LEU A 144 -20.13 7.35 -55.96
CA LEU A 144 -20.89 8.58 -55.72
C LEU A 144 -22.27 8.23 -55.18
N ILE A 145 -22.69 8.92 -54.14
CA ILE A 145 -24.00 8.79 -53.49
C ILE A 145 -24.71 10.13 -53.62
N PRO A 146 -25.93 10.21 -54.17
CA PRO A 146 -26.69 11.46 -54.21
C PRO A 146 -26.82 12.06 -52.81
N VAL A 147 -26.64 13.37 -52.68
CA VAL A 147 -26.75 14.07 -51.38
C VAL A 147 -28.14 13.86 -50.75
N SER A 148 -29.18 13.70 -51.58
CA SER A 148 -30.56 13.37 -51.18
C SER A 148 -30.77 11.95 -50.65
N GLU A 149 -29.91 10.99 -50.97
CA GLU A 149 -30.02 9.57 -50.58
C GLU A 149 -28.97 9.17 -49.51
N LYS A 150 -28.24 10.17 -49.00
CA LYS A 150 -27.13 10.00 -48.06
C LYS A 150 -27.55 9.39 -46.71
N GLU A 151 -28.84 9.48 -46.37
CA GLU A 151 -29.40 8.98 -45.10
C GLU A 151 -29.56 7.45 -45.03
N THR A 152 -29.46 6.74 -46.16
CA THR A 152 -29.85 5.30 -46.24
C THR A 152 -28.73 4.29 -46.49
N VAL A 153 -27.44 4.64 -46.41
CA VAL A 153 -26.36 3.69 -46.78
C VAL A 153 -25.81 2.92 -45.57
N PRO A 154 -26.04 1.59 -45.46
CA PRO A 154 -25.36 0.75 -44.47
C PRO A 154 -23.90 0.61 -44.86
N PHE A 155 -22.99 1.02 -43.98
CA PHE A 155 -21.56 1.06 -44.29
C PHE A 155 -20.89 -0.26 -43.88
N ALA A 156 -20.65 -1.14 -44.86
CA ALA A 156 -19.62 -2.15 -44.74
C ALA A 156 -18.26 -1.45 -44.86
N THR A 157 -17.54 -1.37 -43.74
CA THR A 157 -16.13 -0.97 -43.71
C THR A 157 -15.30 -2.12 -44.26
N GLU A 158 -14.87 -2.03 -45.52
CA GLU A 158 -13.77 -2.88 -45.98
C GLU A 158 -12.55 -2.52 -45.11
N SER A 159 -12.16 -3.47 -44.27
CA SER A 159 -10.98 -3.42 -43.40
C SER A 159 -9.71 -3.35 -44.24
N ARG A 160 -9.35 -2.16 -44.74
CA ARG A 160 -8.02 -1.91 -45.30
C ARG A 160 -7.20 -1.20 -44.24
N VAL A 161 -6.13 -1.84 -43.78
CA VAL A 161 -5.16 -1.22 -42.88
C VAL A 161 -4.38 -0.18 -43.67
N LEU A 162 -4.38 1.07 -43.21
CA LEU A 162 -3.69 2.18 -43.86
C LEU A 162 -2.42 2.52 -43.09
N CYS A 163 -1.39 2.94 -43.81
CA CYS A 163 -0.18 3.50 -43.26
C CYS A 163 -0.49 4.83 -42.56
N ILE A 164 -0.01 4.98 -41.33
CA ILE A 164 -0.29 6.15 -40.46
C ILE A 164 0.29 7.44 -41.07
N ASP A 165 1.45 7.35 -41.71
CA ASP A 165 2.14 8.52 -42.26
C ASP A 165 1.55 9.01 -43.59
N HIS A 166 1.15 8.09 -44.46
CA HIS A 166 0.85 8.40 -45.87
C HIS A 166 -0.59 8.07 -46.27
N ASN A 167 -1.41 7.53 -45.35
CA ASN A 167 -2.80 7.16 -45.58
C ASN A 167 -3.02 6.23 -46.80
N ALA A 168 -1.97 5.48 -47.16
CA ALA A 168 -1.94 4.51 -48.26
C ALA A 168 -2.08 3.07 -47.71
N PRO A 169 -2.53 2.09 -48.51
CA PRO A 169 -2.63 0.70 -48.03
C PRO A 169 -1.29 0.18 -47.50
N ALA A 170 -1.30 -0.30 -46.25
CA ALA A 170 -0.13 -0.95 -45.66
C ALA A 170 0.11 -2.30 -46.35
N LYS A 171 1.36 -2.57 -46.72
CA LYS A 171 1.76 -3.80 -47.43
C LYS A 171 2.92 -4.54 -46.75
N TYR A 172 3.69 -3.83 -45.93
CA TYR A 172 4.88 -4.33 -45.29
C TYR A 172 4.78 -4.12 -43.77
N LEU A 173 5.55 -4.91 -43.01
CA LEU A 173 5.81 -4.72 -41.59
C LEU A 173 7.31 -4.51 -41.43
N CYS A 174 7.70 -3.41 -40.78
CA CYS A 174 9.05 -3.27 -40.28
C CYS A 174 9.17 -4.02 -38.95
N VAL A 175 9.96 -5.09 -38.92
CA VAL A 175 10.11 -5.93 -37.72
C VAL A 175 10.92 -5.20 -36.64
N ASP A 176 11.88 -4.36 -37.03
CA ASP A 176 12.69 -3.60 -36.08
C ASP A 176 11.88 -2.55 -35.29
N HIS A 177 10.81 -2.02 -35.90
CA HIS A 177 9.93 -1.02 -35.29
C HIS A 177 8.56 -1.57 -34.88
N GLU A 178 8.24 -2.81 -35.22
CA GLU A 178 6.93 -3.45 -35.03
C GLU A 178 5.74 -2.65 -35.62
N GLU A 179 5.97 -1.97 -36.74
CA GLU A 179 5.03 -1.04 -37.36
C GLU A 179 4.67 -1.42 -38.81
N LEU A 180 3.37 -1.34 -39.13
CA LEU A 180 2.86 -1.56 -40.50
C LEU A 180 3.12 -0.34 -41.37
N CYS A 181 3.70 -0.57 -42.55
CA CYS A 181 4.17 0.49 -43.42
C CYS A 181 3.78 0.27 -44.90
N CYS A 182 3.75 1.36 -45.66
CA CYS A 182 3.53 1.33 -47.11
C CYS A 182 4.88 1.30 -47.85
N ALA A 183 4.86 1.07 -49.16
CA ALA A 183 6.07 1.02 -50.00
C ALA A 183 6.92 2.30 -49.90
N GLU A 184 6.30 3.46 -49.66
CA GLU A 184 7.00 4.72 -49.47
C GLU A 184 7.79 4.76 -48.15
N CYS A 185 7.21 4.26 -47.06
CA CYS A 185 7.89 4.16 -45.76
C CYS A 185 9.08 3.18 -45.80
N GLU A 186 8.93 2.06 -46.51
CA GLU A 186 10.01 1.07 -46.71
C GLU A 186 11.24 1.74 -47.34
N CYS A 187 11.02 2.53 -48.39
CA CYS A 187 12.09 3.18 -49.14
C CYS A 187 12.68 4.44 -48.48
N THR A 188 11.98 5.03 -47.49
CA THR A 188 12.38 6.30 -46.87
C THR A 188 12.80 6.12 -45.41
N LYS A 189 11.84 5.83 -44.53
CA LYS A 189 12.04 5.73 -43.08
C LYS A 189 12.72 4.43 -42.65
N HIS A 190 12.37 3.33 -43.30
CA HIS A 190 12.83 1.99 -42.91
C HIS A 190 13.95 1.43 -43.80
N GLN A 191 14.58 2.27 -44.63
CA GLN A 191 15.65 1.83 -45.54
C GLN A 191 16.86 1.24 -44.81
N LYS A 192 17.14 1.70 -43.58
CA LYS A 192 18.26 1.23 -42.74
C LYS A 192 17.85 0.17 -41.73
N CYS A 193 16.59 -0.26 -41.75
CA CYS A 193 16.11 -1.34 -40.91
C CYS A 193 16.64 -2.66 -41.45
N ASN A 194 16.94 -3.58 -40.55
CA ASN A 194 17.48 -4.89 -40.88
C ASN A 194 16.40 -5.81 -41.46
N GLN A 195 15.13 -5.64 -41.07
CA GLN A 195 14.06 -6.52 -41.52
C GLN A 195 12.75 -5.78 -41.78
N VAL A 196 12.35 -5.79 -43.06
CA VAL A 196 11.04 -5.33 -43.56
C VAL A 196 10.49 -6.43 -44.45
N ASP A 197 9.35 -7.02 -44.08
CA ASP A 197 8.75 -8.16 -44.76
C ASP A 197 7.32 -7.85 -45.21
N GLU A 198 6.84 -8.55 -46.24
CA GLU A 198 5.44 -8.46 -46.69
C GLU A 198 4.49 -9.02 -45.62
N ILE A 199 3.37 -8.31 -45.39
CA ILE A 199 2.38 -8.66 -44.36
C ILE A 199 1.83 -10.07 -44.56
N GLU A 200 1.49 -10.45 -45.81
CA GLU A 200 0.94 -11.77 -46.14
C GLU A 200 1.91 -12.90 -45.76
N LYS A 201 3.20 -12.74 -46.09
CA LYS A 201 4.26 -13.72 -45.74
C LYS A 201 4.45 -13.83 -44.24
N ILE A 202 4.38 -12.72 -43.51
CA ILE A 202 4.44 -12.73 -42.03
C ILE A 202 3.21 -13.41 -41.45
N ALA A 203 2.02 -13.11 -41.97
CA ALA A 203 0.77 -13.73 -41.53
C ALA A 203 0.84 -15.25 -41.70
N ASP A 204 1.24 -15.74 -42.88
CA ASP A 204 1.45 -17.16 -43.15
C ASP A 204 2.46 -17.78 -42.20
N ASN A 205 3.60 -17.11 -41.98
CA ASN A 205 4.62 -17.57 -41.04
C ASN A 205 4.09 -17.62 -39.59
N LEU A 206 3.30 -16.64 -39.15
CA LEU A 206 2.70 -16.60 -37.81
C LEU A 206 1.71 -17.76 -37.59
N ILE A 207 0.96 -18.11 -38.63
CA ILE A 207 0.02 -19.23 -38.64
C ILE A 207 0.77 -20.57 -38.63
N GLN A 208 1.73 -20.75 -39.54
CA GLN A 208 2.46 -22.02 -39.73
C GLN A 208 3.45 -22.33 -38.61
N SER A 209 4.17 -21.32 -38.08
CA SER A 209 5.13 -21.49 -36.97
C SER A 209 4.48 -21.84 -35.63
N GLY A 210 3.14 -21.76 -35.56
CA GLY A 210 2.38 -21.93 -34.32
C GLY A 210 2.61 -20.79 -33.32
N THR A 211 3.24 -19.69 -33.72
CA THR A 211 3.51 -18.52 -32.84
C THR A 211 2.21 -17.96 -32.26
N LEU A 212 1.15 -17.87 -33.07
CA LEU A 212 -0.18 -17.47 -32.61
C LEU A 212 -0.74 -18.43 -31.56
N LYS A 213 -0.59 -19.74 -31.75
CA LYS A 213 -1.05 -20.76 -30.78
C LYS A 213 -0.27 -20.68 -29.47
N LYS A 214 1.05 -20.49 -29.54
CA LYS A 214 1.91 -20.32 -28.36
C LYS A 214 1.55 -19.06 -27.58
N LEU A 215 1.30 -17.95 -28.27
CA LEU A 215 0.86 -16.70 -27.63
C LEU A 215 -0.53 -16.86 -27.01
N ALA A 216 -1.48 -17.47 -27.73
CA ALA A 216 -2.82 -17.76 -27.20
C ALA A 216 -2.76 -18.64 -25.94
N GLN A 217 -1.91 -19.68 -25.93
CA GLN A 217 -1.70 -20.51 -24.75
C GLN A 217 -1.10 -19.72 -23.57
N LYS A 218 -0.12 -18.84 -23.82
CA LYS A 218 0.43 -17.95 -22.79
C LYS A 218 -0.64 -17.02 -22.23
N ILE A 219 -1.49 -16.45 -23.09
CA ILE A 219 -2.62 -15.59 -22.68
C ILE A 219 -3.63 -16.39 -21.84
N LEU A 220 -4.01 -17.60 -22.25
CA LEU A 220 -4.93 -18.45 -21.50
C LEU A 220 -4.35 -18.81 -20.12
N LYS A 221 -3.08 -19.22 -20.07
CA LYS A 221 -2.41 -19.54 -18.80
C LYS A 221 -2.34 -18.31 -17.88
N HIS A 222 -2.10 -17.13 -18.44
CA HIS A 222 -2.14 -15.89 -17.66
C HIS A 222 -3.56 -15.54 -17.19
N ASN A 223 -4.57 -15.79 -18.03
CA ASN A 223 -5.97 -15.61 -17.66
C ASN A 223 -6.38 -16.55 -16.51
N ASP A 224 -5.89 -17.78 -16.48
CA ASP A 224 -6.11 -18.70 -15.34
C ASP A 224 -5.52 -18.14 -14.04
N VAL A 225 -4.34 -17.51 -14.10
CA VAL A 225 -3.74 -16.80 -12.95
C VAL A 225 -4.62 -15.64 -12.50
N LEU A 226 -5.21 -14.89 -13.43
CA LEU A 226 -6.12 -13.78 -13.10
C LEU A 226 -7.44 -14.28 -12.49
N ILE A 227 -7.98 -15.39 -12.98
CA ILE A 227 -9.18 -16.03 -12.42
C ILE A 227 -8.90 -16.49 -10.99
N GLN A 228 -7.75 -17.15 -10.77
CA GLN A 228 -7.33 -17.61 -9.46
C GLN A 228 -7.11 -16.44 -8.49
N ALA A 229 -6.44 -15.37 -8.91
CA ALA A 229 -6.24 -14.18 -8.09
C ALA A 229 -7.59 -13.52 -7.71
N LYS A 230 -8.56 -13.52 -8.63
CA LYS A 230 -9.91 -13.01 -8.37
C LYS A 230 -10.63 -13.85 -7.30
N THR A 231 -10.63 -15.18 -7.44
CA THR A 231 -11.30 -16.08 -6.48
C THR A 231 -10.63 -16.05 -5.10
N GLU A 232 -9.30 -15.94 -5.04
CA GLU A 232 -8.55 -15.73 -3.80
C GLU A 232 -8.90 -14.40 -3.13
N GLY A 233 -9.01 -13.32 -3.91
CA GLY A 233 -9.48 -12.02 -3.44
C GLY A 233 -10.90 -12.08 -2.85
N GLU A 234 -11.84 -12.75 -3.55
CA GLU A 234 -13.21 -12.97 -3.07
C GLU A 234 -13.25 -13.79 -1.77
N THR A 235 -12.43 -14.83 -1.68
CA THR A 235 -12.31 -15.67 -0.47
C THR A 235 -11.71 -14.89 0.70
N THR A 236 -10.71 -14.04 0.43
CA THR A 236 -10.07 -13.20 1.44
C THR A 236 -11.04 -12.16 1.99
N MET A 237 -11.85 -11.53 1.13
CA MET A 237 -12.91 -10.61 1.58
C MET A 237 -13.89 -11.31 2.52
N LYS A 238 -14.36 -12.52 2.15
CA LYS A 238 -15.24 -13.31 3.02
C LYS A 238 -14.60 -13.63 4.36
N HIS A 239 -13.32 -14.01 4.37
CA HIS A 239 -12.60 -14.30 5.60
C HIS A 239 -12.41 -13.07 6.49
N ILE A 240 -12.19 -11.89 5.89
CA ILE A 240 -12.12 -10.62 6.62
C ILE A 240 -13.46 -10.34 7.30
N ASP A 241 -14.57 -10.48 6.59
CA ASP A 241 -15.91 -10.27 7.16
C ASP A 241 -16.17 -11.23 8.33
N GLU A 242 -15.91 -12.53 8.14
CA GLU A 242 -16.07 -13.56 9.18
C GLU A 242 -15.18 -13.28 10.41
N THR A 243 -13.92 -12.90 10.20
CA THR A 243 -12.98 -12.61 11.29
C THR A 243 -13.36 -11.34 12.03
N SER A 244 -13.82 -10.30 11.30
CA SER A 244 -14.31 -9.06 11.90
C SER A 244 -15.50 -9.33 12.83
N ASP A 245 -16.43 -10.18 12.40
CA ASP A 245 -17.59 -10.58 13.21
C ASP A 245 -17.15 -11.36 14.47
N ILE A 246 -16.18 -12.27 14.36
CA ILE A 246 -15.62 -13.00 15.51
C ILE A 246 -14.98 -12.04 16.51
N ILE A 247 -14.13 -11.12 16.07
CA ILE A 247 -13.47 -10.14 16.94
C ILE A 247 -14.50 -9.25 17.64
N ALA A 248 -15.55 -8.83 16.93
CA ALA A 248 -16.64 -8.04 17.50
C ALA A 248 -17.39 -8.82 18.60
N GLN A 249 -17.67 -10.11 18.37
CA GLN A 249 -18.31 -10.97 19.35
C GLN A 249 -17.42 -11.21 20.58
N GLU A 250 -16.14 -11.52 20.39
CA GLU A 250 -15.17 -11.72 21.48
C GLU A 250 -15.02 -10.47 22.34
N SER A 251 -14.96 -9.29 21.71
CA SER A 251 -14.90 -7.99 22.39
C SER A 251 -16.15 -7.74 23.25
N THR A 252 -17.32 -8.09 22.71
CA THR A 252 -18.62 -7.99 23.40
C THR A 252 -18.68 -8.94 24.60
N ASP A 253 -18.27 -10.20 24.42
CA ASP A 253 -18.22 -11.21 25.48
C ASP A 253 -17.25 -10.82 26.62
N LEU A 254 -16.09 -10.25 26.28
CA LEU A 254 -15.12 -9.79 27.26
C LEU A 254 -15.66 -8.61 28.07
N ARG A 255 -16.30 -7.63 27.41
CA ARG A 255 -17.00 -6.53 28.09
C ARG A 255 -18.02 -7.07 29.09
N ASP A 256 -18.85 -8.02 28.68
CA ASP A 256 -19.92 -8.56 29.53
C ASP A 256 -19.37 -9.37 30.72
N LYS A 257 -18.21 -10.03 30.57
CA LYS A 257 -17.48 -10.65 31.69
C LYS A 257 -16.91 -9.61 32.66
N LEU A 258 -16.30 -8.53 32.15
CA LEU A 258 -15.75 -7.45 32.98
C LEU A 258 -16.83 -6.74 33.78
N VAL A 259 -17.94 -6.37 33.14
CA VAL A 259 -19.07 -5.71 33.81
C VAL A 259 -19.62 -6.58 34.94
N ARG A 260 -19.82 -7.88 34.71
CA ARG A 260 -20.26 -8.82 35.76
C ARG A 260 -19.28 -8.86 36.93
N HIS A 261 -17.99 -9.00 36.65
CA HIS A 261 -16.99 -9.08 37.70
C HIS A 261 -16.91 -7.80 38.56
N ILE A 262 -17.03 -6.63 37.94
CA ILE A 262 -17.05 -5.35 38.67
C ILE A 262 -18.29 -5.26 39.56
N ASN A 263 -19.46 -5.64 39.06
CA ASN A 263 -20.70 -5.62 39.83
C ASN A 263 -20.60 -6.55 41.06
N ASP A 264 -20.13 -7.79 40.88
CA ASP A 264 -19.95 -8.76 41.98
C ASP A 264 -18.99 -8.23 43.06
N LEU A 265 -17.90 -7.56 42.65
CA LEU A 265 -16.92 -6.97 43.56
C LEU A 265 -17.53 -5.84 44.40
N VAL A 266 -18.32 -4.97 43.76
CA VAL A 266 -19.01 -3.85 44.42
C VAL A 266 -20.04 -4.38 45.41
N GLU A 267 -20.86 -5.37 45.02
CA GLU A 267 -21.85 -6.00 45.91
C GLU A 267 -21.17 -6.61 47.15
N THR A 268 -20.09 -7.37 46.95
CA THR A 268 -19.32 -7.96 48.06
C THR A 268 -18.79 -6.91 49.03
N HIS A 269 -18.30 -5.77 48.50
CA HIS A 269 -17.79 -4.67 49.31
C HIS A 269 -18.89 -3.98 50.12
N LEU A 270 -20.06 -3.77 49.52
CA LEU A 270 -21.22 -3.18 50.19
C LEU A 270 -21.75 -4.09 51.30
N ASP A 271 -21.77 -5.41 51.07
CA ASP A 271 -22.17 -6.41 52.06
C ASP A 271 -21.21 -6.46 53.27
N ASP A 272 -19.90 -6.42 53.04
CA ASP A 272 -18.92 -6.36 54.12
C ASP A 272 -19.04 -5.08 54.95
N LEU A 273 -19.22 -3.93 54.27
CA LEU A 273 -19.46 -2.65 54.94
C LEU A 273 -20.73 -2.70 55.80
N ALA A 274 -21.83 -3.24 55.26
CA ALA A 274 -23.09 -3.38 55.98
C ALA A 274 -22.94 -4.24 57.25
N LYS A 275 -22.22 -5.37 57.17
CA LYS A 275 -21.93 -6.25 58.31
C LYS A 275 -21.12 -5.54 59.40
N LYS A 276 -20.06 -4.82 59.01
CA LYS A 276 -19.21 -4.07 59.95
C LYS A 276 -19.97 -2.94 60.65
N VAL A 277 -20.73 -2.16 59.89
CA VAL A 277 -21.57 -1.08 60.43
C VAL A 277 -22.61 -1.63 61.40
N LYS A 278 -23.25 -2.76 61.06
CA LYS A 278 -24.21 -3.42 61.96
C LYS A 278 -23.56 -3.81 63.29
N GLY A 279 -22.40 -4.47 63.25
CA GLY A 279 -21.69 -4.86 64.48
C GLY A 279 -21.26 -3.67 65.35
N ILE A 280 -20.89 -2.54 64.73
CA ILE A 280 -20.59 -1.30 65.47
C ILE A 280 -21.85 -0.73 66.12
N LYS A 281 -22.97 -0.65 65.38
CA LYS A 281 -24.26 -0.16 65.90
C LYS A 281 -24.74 -0.99 67.10
N GLU A 282 -24.61 -2.31 67.04
CA GLU A 282 -24.97 -3.20 68.15
C GLU A 282 -24.13 -2.96 69.41
N LYS A 283 -22.83 -2.69 69.26
CA LYS A 283 -21.95 -2.34 70.40
C LYS A 283 -22.32 -0.97 70.99
N LEU A 284 -22.63 -0.01 70.14
CA LEU A 284 -23.01 1.34 70.57
C LEU A 284 -24.35 1.34 71.31
N ALA A 285 -25.33 0.55 70.84
CA ALA A 285 -26.60 0.35 71.53
C ALA A 285 -26.40 -0.20 72.96
N LYS A 286 -25.56 -1.23 73.14
CA LYS A 286 -25.25 -1.78 74.47
C LYS A 286 -24.59 -0.76 75.40
N PHE A 287 -23.73 0.11 74.85
CA PHE A 287 -23.13 1.20 75.62
C PHE A 287 -24.17 2.23 76.04
N ASP A 288 -25.06 2.62 75.13
CA ASP A 288 -26.16 3.56 75.39
C ASP A 288 -27.10 3.04 76.49
N ASP A 289 -27.50 1.77 76.41
CA ASP A 289 -28.28 1.09 77.45
C ASP A 289 -27.58 1.15 78.81
N THR A 290 -26.27 0.83 78.85
CA THR A 290 -25.48 0.84 80.09
C THR A 290 -25.36 2.23 80.70
N VAL A 291 -25.18 3.27 79.87
CA VAL A 291 -25.11 4.66 80.34
C VAL A 291 -26.47 5.11 80.86
N THR A 292 -27.55 4.77 80.15
CA THR A 292 -28.93 5.08 80.53
C THR A 292 -29.28 4.46 81.89
N ASP A 293 -28.98 3.17 82.09
CA ASP A 293 -29.19 2.47 83.37
C ASP A 293 -28.45 3.16 84.54
N ARG A 294 -27.18 3.51 84.31
CA ARG A 294 -26.38 4.20 85.34
C ARG A 294 -26.89 5.61 85.62
N GLN A 295 -27.32 6.34 84.60
CA GLN A 295 -27.92 7.68 84.76
C GLN A 295 -29.21 7.62 85.58
N LEU A 296 -30.08 6.66 85.30
CA LEU A 296 -31.32 6.44 86.06
C LEU A 296 -31.00 6.15 87.53
N LEU A 297 -30.03 5.27 87.78
CA LEU A 297 -29.57 4.95 89.14
C LEU A 297 -29.01 6.17 89.88
N MET A 298 -28.18 7.00 89.21
CA MET A 298 -27.66 8.24 89.80
C MET A 298 -28.78 9.21 90.15
N THR A 299 -29.80 9.32 89.31
CA THR A 299 -30.98 10.17 89.55
C THR A 299 -31.75 9.68 90.78
N GLN A 300 -31.98 8.38 90.90
CA GLN A 300 -32.60 7.78 92.09
C GLN A 300 -31.80 8.04 93.37
N TYR A 301 -30.48 7.86 93.33
CA TYR A 301 -29.60 8.16 94.48
C TYR A 301 -29.68 9.63 94.90
N SER A 302 -29.67 10.56 93.95
CA SER A 302 -29.84 11.98 94.23
C SER A 302 -31.19 12.28 94.89
N GLN A 303 -32.27 11.65 94.42
CA GLN A 303 -33.61 11.87 94.94
C GLN A 303 -33.80 11.33 96.36
N ILE A 304 -33.31 10.11 96.64
CA ILE A 304 -33.32 9.52 97.99
C ILE A 304 -32.59 10.40 99.01
N LEU A 305 -31.50 11.06 98.59
CA LEU A 305 -30.70 11.92 99.47
C LEU A 305 -31.31 13.32 99.65
N THR A 306 -32.11 13.80 98.70
CA THR A 306 -32.75 15.13 98.76
C THR A 306 -34.07 15.11 99.54
N ASP A 307 -34.84 14.01 99.51
CA ASP A 307 -36.09 13.83 100.27
C ASP A 307 -35.89 13.60 101.80
N SER A 308 -34.82 14.13 102.38
CA SER A 308 -34.34 13.82 103.73
C SER A 308 -35.21 14.34 104.89
N GLU A 309 -36.03 15.38 104.66
CA GLU A 309 -36.75 16.10 105.72
C GLU A 309 -37.96 15.33 106.30
N LYS A 310 -38.45 14.28 105.62
CA LYS A 310 -39.65 13.51 106.04
C LYS A 310 -39.35 12.07 106.45
N ILE A 311 -38.07 11.68 106.52
CA ILE A 311 -37.65 10.29 106.74
C ILE A 311 -37.17 10.11 108.19
N PRO A 312 -37.63 9.07 108.93
CA PRO A 312 -37.12 8.78 110.27
C PRO A 312 -35.59 8.61 110.31
N PRO A 313 -34.88 9.14 111.33
CA PRO A 313 -33.42 9.16 111.38
C PRO A 313 -32.71 7.80 111.13
N PRO A 314 -33.19 6.66 111.66
CA PRO A 314 -32.57 5.36 111.39
C PRO A 314 -32.62 4.96 109.91
N ILE A 315 -33.72 5.27 109.23
CA ILE A 315 -33.94 4.96 107.81
C ILE A 315 -33.08 5.87 106.93
N LEU A 316 -32.96 7.15 107.29
CA LEU A 316 -32.10 8.12 106.60
C LEU A 316 -30.63 7.67 106.61
N VAL A 317 -30.11 7.29 107.78
CA VAL A 317 -28.72 6.82 107.93
C VAL A 317 -28.50 5.51 107.15
N GLN A 318 -29.46 4.58 107.18
CA GLN A 318 -29.41 3.34 106.41
C GLN A 318 -29.35 3.60 104.89
N ASN A 319 -30.23 4.48 104.38
CA ASN A 319 -30.29 4.85 102.97
C ASN A 319 -29.00 5.56 102.51
N TYR A 320 -28.47 6.47 103.33
CA TYR A 320 -27.20 7.14 103.06
C TYR A 320 -26.04 6.14 102.98
N LEU A 321 -25.89 5.25 103.96
CA LEU A 321 -24.79 4.27 103.96
C LEU A 321 -24.88 3.28 102.80
N LYS A 322 -26.10 2.83 102.46
CA LYS A 322 -26.35 1.96 101.30
C LYS A 322 -25.99 2.66 100.00
N THR A 323 -26.50 3.88 99.80
CA THR A 323 -26.25 4.69 98.60
C THR A 323 -24.77 5.03 98.46
N LYS A 324 -24.11 5.46 99.55
CA LYS A 324 -22.67 5.76 99.57
C LYS A 324 -21.82 4.55 99.17
N ARG A 325 -22.16 3.36 99.67
CA ARG A 325 -21.44 2.13 99.33
C ARG A 325 -21.62 1.76 97.86
N GLN A 326 -22.86 1.79 97.36
CA GLN A 326 -23.17 1.44 95.96
C GLN A 326 -22.64 2.48 94.97
N PHE A 327 -22.74 3.77 95.29
CA PHE A 327 -22.15 4.85 94.49
C PHE A 327 -20.65 4.63 94.31
N LYS A 328 -19.92 4.36 95.41
CA LYS A 328 -18.48 4.05 95.35
C LYS A 328 -18.18 2.84 94.45
N GLN A 329 -19.04 1.82 94.47
CA GLN A 329 -18.90 0.66 93.59
C GLN A 329 -19.12 1.04 92.12
N VAL A 330 -20.20 1.75 91.80
CA VAL A 330 -20.53 2.16 90.42
C VAL A 330 -19.51 3.13 89.84
N THR A 331 -19.03 4.10 90.63
CA THR A 331 -17.96 5.02 90.20
C THR A 331 -16.61 4.34 90.05
N GLY A 332 -16.39 3.22 90.75
CA GLY A 332 -15.21 2.37 90.58
C GLY A 332 -15.25 1.50 89.33
N LEU A 333 -16.43 1.33 88.71
CA LEU A 333 -16.59 0.63 87.44
C LEU A 333 -16.36 1.63 86.29
N CYS A 334 -15.15 1.68 85.75
CA CYS A 334 -14.81 2.56 84.63
C CYS A 334 -15.78 2.41 83.43
N LEU A 335 -16.06 3.52 82.77
CA LEU A 335 -16.79 3.59 81.49
C LEU A 335 -15.87 4.24 80.45
N TYR A 336 -15.84 3.68 79.26
CA TYR A 336 -15.03 4.19 78.16
C TYR A 336 -15.94 4.61 77.01
N LYS A 337 -15.78 5.85 76.54
CA LYS A 337 -16.46 6.35 75.36
C LYS A 337 -15.88 5.65 74.13
N THR A 338 -16.76 5.10 73.28
CA THR A 338 -16.34 4.53 71.99
C THR A 338 -16.34 5.63 70.93
N CYS A 339 -15.23 5.82 70.23
CA CYS A 339 -15.10 6.68 69.05
C CYS A 339 -14.85 5.80 67.83
N VAL A 340 -15.54 6.06 66.71
CA VAL A 340 -15.45 5.24 65.51
C VAL A 340 -15.36 6.14 64.28
N ASP A 341 -14.31 5.92 63.48
CA ASP A 341 -14.13 6.52 62.16
C ASP A 341 -14.19 5.43 61.09
N LEU A 342 -14.89 5.72 59.98
CA LEU A 342 -14.97 4.83 58.82
C LEU A 342 -14.13 5.41 57.69
N HIS A 343 -13.24 4.59 57.14
CA HIS A 343 -12.43 4.94 55.98
C HIS A 343 -12.60 3.88 54.89
N SER A 344 -12.64 4.32 53.64
CA SER A 344 -12.67 3.45 52.47
C SER A 344 -11.72 3.96 51.40
N GLU A 345 -10.94 3.05 50.83
CA GLU A 345 -10.00 3.31 49.73
C GLU A 345 -10.51 2.73 48.40
N ALA A 346 -11.71 2.15 48.39
CA ALA A 346 -12.28 1.43 47.24
C ALA A 346 -12.37 2.31 45.99
N SER A 347 -12.68 3.60 46.15
CA SER A 347 -12.72 4.56 45.03
C SER A 347 -11.36 4.72 44.35
N LYS A 348 -10.25 4.76 45.11
CA LYS A 348 -8.90 4.87 44.54
C LYS A 348 -8.47 3.58 43.84
N GLN A 349 -8.93 2.42 44.31
CA GLN A 349 -8.69 1.15 43.65
C GLN A 349 -9.46 1.03 42.34
N LEU A 350 -10.73 1.45 42.31
CA LEU A 350 -11.55 1.48 41.09
C LEU A 350 -10.99 2.46 40.04
N LEU A 351 -10.48 3.62 40.48
CA LEU A 351 -9.79 4.57 39.59
C LEU A 351 -8.54 3.97 38.95
N LYS A 352 -7.73 3.21 39.70
CA LYS A 352 -6.57 2.50 39.14
C LYS A 352 -6.99 1.48 38.06
N ILE A 353 -8.11 0.78 38.23
CA ILE A 353 -8.61 -0.17 37.24
C ILE A 353 -8.97 0.58 35.94
N LEU A 354 -9.64 1.72 36.04
CA LEU A 354 -9.97 2.59 34.89
C LEU A 354 -8.71 3.05 34.14
N ASP A 355 -7.65 3.43 34.86
CA ASP A 355 -6.41 3.93 34.25
C ASP A 355 -5.57 2.83 33.56
N THR A 356 -5.84 1.55 33.85
CA THR A 356 -5.04 0.42 33.33
C THR A 356 -5.66 -0.23 32.08
N LEU A 357 -6.94 0.02 31.80
CA LEU A 357 -7.69 -0.64 30.72
C LEU A 357 -7.58 0.14 29.40
N GLY A 358 -6.43 0.01 28.73
CA GLY A 358 -6.29 0.38 27.32
C GLY A 358 -6.57 -0.83 26.42
N LEU A 359 -7.43 -0.69 25.42
CA LEU A 359 -7.48 -1.63 24.30
C LEU A 359 -6.41 -1.20 23.28
N GLU A 360 -5.54 -2.13 22.88
CA GLU A 360 -4.61 -1.88 21.79
C GLU A 360 -5.38 -1.71 20.47
N ASP A 361 -4.86 -0.88 19.56
CA ASP A 361 -5.44 -0.71 18.23
C ASP A 361 -5.54 -2.07 17.50
N VAL A 362 -6.70 -2.34 16.90
CA VAL A 362 -6.88 -3.48 16.00
C VAL A 362 -5.97 -3.26 14.79
N ARG A 363 -4.87 -4.02 14.72
CA ARG A 363 -3.92 -3.94 13.61
C ARG A 363 -4.43 -4.73 12.42
N VAL A 364 -4.75 -4.02 11.33
CA VAL A 364 -5.08 -4.64 10.05
C VAL A 364 -3.84 -4.71 9.18
N ASP A 365 -3.32 -5.92 9.06
CA ASP A 365 -2.10 -6.23 8.34
C ASP A 365 -2.38 -6.56 6.87
N VAL A 366 -2.63 -5.53 6.05
CA VAL A 366 -2.84 -5.73 4.61
C VAL A 366 -1.52 -6.18 3.96
N LYS A 367 -1.44 -7.45 3.54
CA LYS A 367 -0.34 -7.97 2.71
C LYS A 367 -0.76 -7.88 1.25
N SER A 368 -0.34 -6.81 0.56
CA SER A 368 -0.51 -6.69 -0.88
C SER A 368 0.54 -7.56 -1.58
N ILE A 369 0.14 -8.72 -2.08
CA ILE A 369 0.99 -9.59 -2.89
C ILE A 369 0.71 -9.27 -4.37
N PRO A 370 1.71 -8.84 -5.16
CA PRO A 370 1.54 -8.58 -6.59
C PRO A 370 1.04 -9.83 -7.33
N ILE A 371 0.12 -9.68 -8.28
CA ILE A 371 -0.28 -10.77 -9.17
C ILE A 371 0.95 -11.19 -9.99
N GLY A 372 1.36 -12.46 -9.89
CA GLY A 372 2.62 -12.95 -10.46
C GLY A 372 3.84 -12.84 -9.51
N SER A 373 3.64 -12.53 -8.23
CA SER A 373 4.68 -12.64 -7.21
C SER A 373 5.21 -14.06 -7.14
N ILE A 374 6.50 -14.19 -6.91
CA ILE A 374 7.14 -15.48 -6.74
C ILE A 374 6.87 -15.98 -5.32
N ASP A 375 6.35 -17.21 -5.20
CA ASP A 375 6.34 -17.95 -3.95
C ASP A 375 7.79 -18.28 -3.54
N LEU A 376 8.33 -17.55 -2.57
CA LEU A 376 9.70 -17.69 -2.11
C LEU A 376 9.96 -19.00 -1.35
N THR A 377 8.93 -19.74 -0.94
CA THR A 377 9.12 -21.08 -0.35
C THR A 377 9.60 -22.09 -1.41
N HIS A 378 9.23 -21.86 -2.67
CA HIS A 378 9.63 -22.70 -3.79
C HIS A 378 10.63 -22.02 -4.76
N ALA A 379 10.84 -20.71 -4.66
CA ALA A 379 11.68 -19.94 -5.59
C ALA A 379 13.14 -20.42 -5.68
N ASP A 380 13.71 -20.38 -6.88
CA ASP A 380 15.14 -20.59 -7.09
C ASP A 380 15.87 -19.25 -7.24
N MET A 381 17.18 -19.25 -6.96
CA MET A 381 18.04 -18.07 -7.00
C MET A 381 19.12 -18.26 -8.06
N LYS A 382 19.06 -17.49 -9.15
CA LYS A 382 19.97 -17.61 -10.31
C LYS A 382 21.01 -16.51 -10.27
N LEU A 383 22.26 -16.89 -10.48
CA LEU A 383 23.35 -15.94 -10.70
C LEU A 383 23.20 -15.31 -12.10
N ILE A 384 23.10 -13.99 -12.14
CA ILE A 384 23.02 -13.21 -13.40
C ILE A 384 24.43 -12.85 -13.87
N CYS A 385 25.23 -12.24 -13.00
CA CYS A 385 26.62 -11.91 -13.29
C CYS A 385 27.42 -11.59 -12.01
N GLU A 386 28.74 -11.55 -12.15
CA GLU A 386 29.67 -11.07 -11.11
C GLU A 386 30.15 -9.65 -11.47
N LEU A 387 30.23 -8.76 -10.49
CA LEU A 387 30.65 -7.38 -10.70
C LEU A 387 32.19 -7.27 -10.68
N PRO A 388 32.83 -6.90 -11.80
CA PRO A 388 34.29 -6.90 -11.91
C PRO A 388 34.92 -5.82 -11.02
N GLY A 389 36.05 -6.14 -10.37
CA GLY A 389 36.77 -5.20 -9.50
C GLY A 389 36.25 -5.12 -8.06
N SER A 390 35.28 -5.96 -7.68
CA SER A 390 34.77 -6.09 -6.31
C SER A 390 35.51 -7.14 -5.46
N GLY A 391 36.28 -8.05 -6.09
CA GLY A 391 36.88 -9.25 -5.45
C GLY A 391 38.08 -9.04 -4.52
N GLY A 392 38.41 -7.81 -4.11
CA GLY A 392 39.54 -7.51 -3.21
C GLY A 392 39.19 -6.60 -2.04
N GLY A 393 37.95 -6.13 -1.94
CA GLY A 393 37.49 -5.22 -0.89
C GLY A 393 36.42 -5.84 0.01
N TYR A 394 36.13 -5.17 1.12
CA TYR A 394 35.02 -5.54 2.01
C TYR A 394 33.81 -4.69 1.68
N MET A 395 32.90 -5.24 0.88
CA MET A 395 31.65 -4.57 0.54
C MET A 395 30.62 -4.83 1.66
N PHE A 396 30.31 -3.80 2.42
CA PHE A 396 29.33 -3.87 3.51
C PHE A 396 28.00 -3.16 3.18
N GLY A 397 27.95 -2.45 2.05
CA GLY A 397 26.79 -1.66 1.68
C GLY A 397 26.75 -1.32 0.19
N GLY A 398 25.60 -0.85 -0.27
CA GLY A 398 25.33 -0.64 -1.69
C GLY A 398 23.88 -0.27 -1.97
N CYS A 399 23.60 0.19 -3.19
CA CYS A 399 22.25 0.41 -3.66
C CYS A 399 22.14 0.35 -5.19
N PHE A 400 20.92 0.18 -5.66
CA PHE A 400 20.55 0.45 -7.06
C PHE A 400 20.15 1.92 -7.23
N LEU A 401 20.52 2.49 -8.36
CA LEU A 401 20.07 3.77 -8.86
C LEU A 401 18.78 3.60 -9.67
N GLU A 402 18.09 4.71 -9.94
CA GLU A 402 16.79 4.71 -10.63
C GLU A 402 16.86 4.16 -12.07
N ASN A 403 17.98 4.38 -12.75
CA ASN A 403 18.25 3.83 -14.08
C ASN A 403 18.71 2.35 -14.04
N GLY A 404 18.83 1.74 -12.85
CA GLY A 404 19.31 0.37 -12.67
C GLY A 404 20.82 0.23 -12.50
N ASP A 405 21.59 1.32 -12.56
CA ASP A 405 23.02 1.32 -12.24
C ASP A 405 23.25 0.98 -10.75
N ILE A 406 24.46 0.56 -10.39
CA ILE A 406 24.78 0.06 -9.05
C ILE A 406 25.89 0.91 -8.43
N VAL A 407 25.73 1.24 -7.15
CA VAL A 407 26.78 1.86 -6.34
C VAL A 407 27.12 0.95 -5.16
N LEU A 408 28.40 0.64 -4.97
CA LEU A 408 28.89 -0.17 -3.86
C LEU A 408 29.80 0.65 -2.95
N ALA A 409 29.72 0.41 -1.64
CA ALA A 409 30.61 0.98 -0.63
C ALA A 409 31.76 -0.01 -0.32
N ASP A 410 32.97 0.32 -0.77
CA ASP A 410 34.18 -0.47 -0.47
C ASP A 410 34.87 0.08 0.77
N TRP A 411 34.69 -0.62 1.88
CA TRP A 411 35.24 -0.20 3.16
C TRP A 411 36.76 -0.05 3.11
N ASN A 412 37.50 -1.04 2.60
CA ASN A 412 38.96 -1.06 2.74
C ASN A 412 39.65 0.02 1.88
N SER A 413 39.09 0.31 0.71
CA SER A 413 39.71 1.23 -0.25
C SER A 413 39.26 2.69 -0.11
N ARG A 414 38.34 3.00 0.82
CA ARG A 414 37.73 4.34 0.97
C ARG A 414 37.10 4.83 -0.33
N HIS A 415 36.51 3.91 -1.09
CA HIS A 415 35.89 4.20 -2.38
C HIS A 415 34.41 3.80 -2.43
N CYS A 416 33.63 4.58 -3.17
CA CYS A 416 32.38 4.10 -3.77
C CYS A 416 32.61 3.71 -5.24
N LEU A 417 32.16 2.52 -5.62
CA LEU A 417 32.32 1.96 -6.97
C LEU A 417 31.00 2.07 -7.74
N PHE A 418 31.02 2.67 -8.93
CA PHE A 418 29.84 2.88 -9.78
C PHE A 418 29.87 1.96 -10.98
N TYR A 419 28.77 1.23 -11.19
CA TYR A 419 28.61 0.29 -12.29
C TYR A 419 27.45 0.69 -13.18
N SER A 420 27.69 0.69 -14.49
CA SER A 420 26.63 0.83 -15.50
C SER A 420 26.72 -0.32 -16.48
N ASN A 421 25.57 -0.91 -16.83
CA ASN A 421 25.50 -2.15 -17.60
C ASN A 421 26.45 -3.23 -17.06
N ASN A 422 26.49 -3.39 -15.73
CA ASN A 422 27.33 -4.34 -14.99
C ASN A 422 28.85 -4.15 -15.17
N LYS A 423 29.31 -3.02 -15.74
CA LYS A 423 30.72 -2.66 -15.90
C LYS A 423 31.08 -1.51 -14.97
N LEU A 424 32.26 -1.59 -14.35
CA LEU A 424 32.77 -0.50 -13.52
C LEU A 424 33.07 0.72 -14.39
N VAL A 425 32.35 1.82 -14.15
CA VAL A 425 32.46 3.06 -14.92
C VAL A 425 33.16 4.18 -14.15
N ARG A 426 33.09 4.19 -12.81
CA ARG A 426 33.66 5.27 -12.00
C ARG A 426 34.00 4.82 -10.57
N LYS A 427 34.98 5.50 -9.95
CA LYS A 427 35.31 5.38 -8.53
C LYS A 427 35.26 6.77 -7.86
N LEU A 428 34.62 6.87 -6.71
CA LEU A 428 34.59 8.07 -5.88
C LEU A 428 35.44 7.84 -4.63
N THR A 429 36.44 8.70 -4.39
CA THR A 429 37.28 8.65 -3.18
C THR A 429 36.65 9.45 -2.05
N LEU A 430 36.63 8.87 -0.84
CA LEU A 430 36.02 9.46 0.34
C LEU A 430 37.07 9.78 1.41
N GLU A 431 36.77 10.73 2.29
CA GLU A 431 37.64 11.13 3.40
C GLU A 431 37.78 10.01 4.46
N GLY A 432 36.70 9.26 4.71
CA GLY A 432 36.63 8.17 5.67
C GLY A 432 36.36 6.81 5.04
N TYR A 433 36.30 5.76 5.88
CA TYR A 433 35.99 4.41 5.44
C TYR A 433 34.48 4.26 5.19
N SER A 434 34.09 4.03 3.94
CA SER A 434 32.68 3.85 3.57
C SER A 434 32.06 2.61 4.20
N ARG A 435 30.82 2.73 4.65
CA ARG A 435 30.04 1.61 5.21
C ARG A 435 28.82 1.29 4.40
N ASP A 436 28.05 2.30 4.00
CA ASP A 436 26.87 2.13 3.15
C ASP A 436 26.64 3.34 2.24
N VAL A 437 25.87 3.10 1.18
CA VAL A 437 25.41 4.11 0.23
C VAL A 437 23.94 3.89 -0.06
N MET A 438 23.15 4.96 0.03
CA MET A 438 21.71 4.94 -0.18
C MET A 438 21.30 6.03 -1.16
N TYR A 439 20.53 5.65 -2.17
CA TYR A 439 19.94 6.58 -3.14
C TYR A 439 18.67 7.25 -2.59
N ARG A 440 18.55 8.56 -2.79
CA ARG A 440 17.40 9.40 -2.40
C ARG A 440 16.95 10.22 -3.61
N LYS A 441 15.64 10.30 -3.83
CA LYS A 441 15.08 11.10 -4.94
C LYS A 441 14.93 12.57 -4.54
N PRO A 442 15.16 13.52 -5.48
CA PRO A 442 15.65 13.33 -6.85
C PRO A 442 17.20 13.35 -6.92
N SER A 443 17.82 12.27 -7.40
CA SER A 443 19.26 12.23 -7.74
C SER A 443 20.27 12.55 -6.61
N GLU A 444 20.00 12.10 -5.39
CA GLU A 444 20.85 12.31 -4.22
C GLU A 444 21.46 11.00 -3.71
N LEU A 445 22.69 11.05 -3.21
CA LEU A 445 23.36 9.94 -2.54
C LEU A 445 23.65 10.31 -1.08
N LEU A 446 23.24 9.43 -0.16
CA LEU A 446 23.66 9.47 1.23
C LEU A 446 24.71 8.39 1.47
N ILE A 447 25.88 8.79 1.93
CA ILE A 447 27.01 7.89 2.17
C ILE A 447 27.36 7.93 3.65
N SER A 448 27.40 6.76 4.30
CA SER A 448 27.92 6.61 5.65
C SER A 448 29.42 6.32 5.63
N THR A 449 30.19 7.06 6.42
CA THR A 449 31.64 6.89 6.52
C THR A 449 32.10 6.96 7.98
N ASN A 450 33.09 6.14 8.35
CA ASN A 450 33.72 6.20 9.66
C ASN A 450 35.13 6.78 9.56
N LEU A 451 35.45 7.73 10.42
CA LEU A 451 36.75 8.39 10.50
C LEU A 451 37.09 8.64 11.98
N ASN A 452 38.28 8.23 12.42
CA ASN A 452 38.76 8.41 13.80
C ASN A 452 37.77 7.90 14.88
N GLY A 453 37.09 6.78 14.60
CA GLY A 453 36.10 6.17 15.50
C GLY A 453 34.70 6.81 15.46
N ARG A 454 34.53 7.94 14.75
CA ARG A 454 33.24 8.64 14.61
C ARG A 454 32.55 8.30 13.31
N GLY A 455 31.23 8.14 13.37
CA GLY A 455 30.38 7.92 12.21
C GLY A 455 29.85 9.22 11.62
N HIS A 456 29.82 9.30 10.29
CA HIS A 456 29.34 10.45 9.56
C HIS A 456 28.36 10.01 8.48
N ILE A 457 27.35 10.83 8.22
CA ILE A 457 26.48 10.71 7.05
C ILE A 457 26.63 11.99 6.23
N ALA A 458 26.95 11.85 4.96
CA ALA A 458 27.18 12.97 4.06
C ALA A 458 26.33 12.88 2.80
N HIS A 459 25.94 14.05 2.30
CA HIS A 459 25.14 14.23 1.09
C HIS A 459 26.05 14.46 -0.12
N TYR A 460 25.82 13.69 -1.19
CA TYR A 460 26.52 13.78 -2.46
C TYR A 460 25.54 13.91 -3.62
N SER A 461 25.90 14.70 -4.63
CA SER A 461 25.19 14.73 -5.90
C SER A 461 25.43 13.44 -6.69
N HIS A 462 24.38 12.79 -7.17
CA HIS A 462 24.52 11.62 -8.06
C HIS A 462 25.19 11.98 -9.40
N ILE A 463 24.97 13.20 -9.91
CA ILE A 463 25.40 13.60 -11.26
C ILE A 463 26.90 13.91 -11.30
N ASN A 464 27.36 14.80 -10.41
CA ASN A 464 28.75 15.29 -10.41
C ASN A 464 29.60 14.71 -9.27
N LEU A 465 29.01 13.89 -8.39
CA LEU A 465 29.67 13.24 -7.25
C LEU A 465 30.37 14.20 -6.28
N GLN A 466 29.93 15.47 -6.25
CA GLN A 466 30.43 16.44 -5.29
C GLN A 466 29.72 16.29 -3.95
N LYS A 467 30.52 16.33 -2.87
CA LYS A 467 30.03 16.40 -1.49
C LYS A 467 29.40 17.77 -1.27
N PHE A 468 28.14 17.80 -0.86
CA PHE A 468 27.46 19.04 -0.48
C PHE A 468 27.74 19.41 0.98
N LYS A 469 27.40 18.52 1.90
CA LYS A 469 27.56 18.72 3.35
C LYS A 469 27.55 17.40 4.12
N ASN A 470 28.14 17.41 5.31
CA ASN A 470 27.82 16.42 6.34
C ASN A 470 26.46 16.76 6.94
N ILE A 471 25.58 15.78 7.09
CA ILE A 471 24.24 15.97 7.67
C ILE A 471 24.14 15.40 9.09
N THR A 472 24.99 14.43 9.44
CA THR A 472 25.01 13.82 10.78
C THR A 472 26.44 13.44 11.15
N GLU A 473 26.82 13.71 12.40
CA GLU A 473 28.02 13.21 13.06
C GLU A 473 27.60 12.45 14.33
N SER A 474 28.19 11.28 14.55
CA SER A 474 27.95 10.41 15.69
C SER A 474 29.27 10.07 16.36
N ASN A 475 29.27 10.04 17.70
CA ASN A 475 30.41 9.57 18.49
C ASN A 475 30.65 8.05 18.34
N GLU A 476 29.69 7.33 17.74
CA GLU A 476 29.77 5.92 17.43
C GLU A 476 29.87 5.68 15.92
N SER A 477 30.45 4.54 15.54
CA SER A 477 30.51 4.12 14.14
C SER A 477 29.10 3.92 13.57
N ILE A 478 28.86 4.47 12.37
CA ILE A 478 27.62 4.27 11.62
C ILE A 478 27.86 3.15 10.61
N PHE A 479 26.92 2.21 10.53
CA PHE A 479 26.97 1.05 9.67
C PHE A 479 26.02 1.22 8.47
N GLN A 480 25.00 0.36 8.37
CA GLN A 480 24.00 0.42 7.31
C GLN A 480 23.02 1.58 7.50
N LEU A 481 22.55 2.13 6.38
CA LEU A 481 21.49 3.13 6.32
C LEU A 481 20.20 2.50 5.79
N ALA A 482 19.07 2.99 6.28
CA ALA A 482 17.75 2.73 5.73
C ALA A 482 16.93 4.03 5.70
N LYS A 483 15.89 4.06 4.87
CA LYS A 483 14.96 5.20 4.82
C LYS A 483 13.53 4.73 4.79
N SER A 484 12.68 5.56 5.36
CA SER A 484 11.24 5.50 5.16
C SER A 484 10.78 6.77 4.43
N SER A 485 9.47 6.96 4.30
CA SER A 485 8.91 8.21 3.76
C SER A 485 9.26 9.42 4.63
N GLU A 486 9.40 9.23 5.94
CA GLU A 486 9.51 10.32 6.92
C GLU A 486 10.90 10.42 7.57
N PHE A 487 11.62 9.30 7.69
CA PHE A 487 12.84 9.25 8.49
C PHE A 487 13.99 8.52 7.79
N ILE A 488 15.21 8.84 8.22
CA ILE A 488 16.43 8.08 7.91
C ILE A 488 16.81 7.30 9.18
N TYR A 489 17.24 6.06 9.00
CA TYR A 489 17.67 5.17 10.09
C TYR A 489 19.12 4.77 9.88
N ALA A 490 19.94 4.87 10.92
CA ALA A 490 21.35 4.53 10.86
C ALA A 490 21.73 3.59 12.02
N ALA A 491 22.24 2.39 11.70
CA ALA A 491 22.66 1.42 12.70
C ALA A 491 23.99 1.84 13.35
N CYS A 492 24.06 1.80 14.69
CA CYS A 492 25.19 2.24 15.51
C CYS A 492 25.59 1.20 16.60
N SER A 493 25.71 -0.09 16.24
CA SER A 493 26.08 -1.23 17.10
C SER A 493 25.15 -1.54 18.29
N THR A 494 24.85 -0.57 19.15
CA THR A 494 24.01 -0.71 20.36
C THR A 494 22.69 0.06 20.28
N PHE A 495 22.56 0.96 19.32
CA PHE A 495 21.33 1.69 19.02
C PHE A 495 21.15 1.92 17.52
N ILE A 496 19.94 2.30 17.13
CA ILE A 496 19.62 2.84 15.81
C ILE A 496 19.30 4.33 15.98
N LEU A 497 19.97 5.19 15.21
CA LEU A 497 19.61 6.60 15.10
C LEU A 497 18.40 6.72 14.18
N LYS A 498 17.30 7.28 14.70
CA LYS A 498 16.17 7.78 13.92
C LYS A 498 16.41 9.26 13.65
N LEU A 499 16.58 9.61 12.39
CA LEU A 499 16.92 10.97 11.93
C LEU A 499 15.79 11.54 11.08
N ASP A 500 15.61 12.85 11.11
CA ASP A 500 14.81 13.55 10.10
C ASP A 500 15.54 13.62 8.75
N HIS A 501 14.85 14.09 7.71
CA HIS A 501 15.45 14.28 6.38
C HIS A 501 16.58 15.31 6.31
N GLY A 502 16.74 16.13 7.34
CA GLY A 502 17.81 17.11 7.51
C GLY A 502 19.07 16.53 8.17
N GLY A 503 18.98 15.33 8.75
CA GLY A 503 20.06 14.65 9.47
C GLY A 503 20.05 14.87 10.99
N ASN A 504 19.01 15.51 11.55
CA ASN A 504 18.89 15.74 12.99
C ASN A 504 18.36 14.50 13.70
N THR A 505 18.92 14.18 14.86
CA THR A 505 18.48 13.06 15.68
C THR A 505 17.11 13.32 16.30
N VAL A 506 16.12 12.51 15.90
CA VAL A 506 14.76 12.48 16.47
C VAL A 506 14.72 11.55 17.69
N LYS A 507 15.33 10.36 17.58
CA LYS A 507 15.35 9.35 18.65
C LYS A 507 16.54 8.40 18.52
N GLN A 508 17.03 7.90 19.65
CA GLN A 508 17.90 6.72 19.71
C GLN A 508 17.08 5.51 20.15
N ILE A 509 17.06 4.47 19.32
CA ILE A 509 16.31 3.24 19.58
C ILE A 509 17.31 2.19 20.06
N ALA A 510 17.16 1.73 21.30
CA ALA A 510 18.00 0.68 21.86
C ALA A 510 17.79 -0.64 21.12
N VAL A 511 18.89 -1.32 20.78
CA VAL A 511 18.89 -2.62 20.11
C VAL A 511 19.89 -3.56 20.77
N ASP A 512 19.87 -4.82 20.36
CA ASP A 512 20.86 -5.80 20.81
C ASP A 512 22.28 -5.39 20.33
N GLN A 513 23.32 -5.75 21.07
CA GLN A 513 24.70 -5.39 20.72
C GLN A 513 25.15 -5.94 19.37
N CYS A 514 26.11 -5.28 18.72
CA CYS A 514 26.61 -5.63 17.39
C CYS A 514 25.50 -5.64 16.32
N THR A 515 24.61 -4.66 16.36
CA THR A 515 23.62 -4.38 15.31
C THR A 515 24.25 -3.54 14.20
N TYR A 516 24.53 -4.16 13.06
CA TYR A 516 25.21 -3.52 11.92
C TYR A 516 24.29 -3.24 10.74
N SER A 517 23.13 -3.90 10.68
CA SER A 517 22.16 -3.69 9.61
C SER A 517 20.81 -3.22 10.13
N VAL A 518 20.21 -2.33 9.34
CA VAL A 518 18.84 -1.83 9.52
C VAL A 518 18.15 -1.78 8.15
N ALA A 519 16.87 -2.11 8.14
CA ALA A 519 15.95 -1.91 7.02
C ALA A 519 14.59 -1.43 7.54
N VAL A 520 13.76 -0.91 6.65
CA VAL A 520 12.40 -0.47 6.97
C VAL A 520 11.44 -1.06 5.94
N ASN A 521 10.36 -1.69 6.40
CA ASN A 521 9.35 -2.25 5.50
C ASN A 521 8.27 -1.22 5.12
N LYS A 522 7.33 -1.60 4.24
CA LYS A 522 6.22 -0.73 3.80
C LYS A 522 5.28 -0.29 4.93
N ARG A 523 5.24 -1.03 6.05
CA ARG A 523 4.47 -0.69 7.25
C ARG A 523 5.23 0.25 8.20
N GLN A 524 6.39 0.76 7.77
CA GLN A 524 7.26 1.63 8.56
C GLN A 524 7.85 0.95 9.80
N GLU A 525 7.90 -0.38 9.83
CA GLU A 525 8.51 -1.15 10.90
C GLU A 525 10.03 -1.23 10.67
N ILE A 526 10.78 -1.12 11.75
CA ILE A 526 12.24 -1.11 11.76
C ILE A 526 12.72 -2.54 11.96
N ILE A 527 13.53 -3.02 11.04
CA ILE A 527 14.07 -4.38 11.07
C ILE A 527 15.58 -4.29 11.28
N SER A 528 16.10 -5.02 12.26
CA SER A 528 17.52 -5.00 12.60
C SER A 528 18.06 -6.40 12.85
N SER A 529 19.33 -6.64 12.51
CA SER A 529 20.02 -7.88 12.84
C SER A 529 21.18 -7.65 13.80
N SER A 530 21.27 -8.52 14.82
CA SER A 530 22.38 -8.53 15.76
C SER A 530 23.31 -9.71 15.49
N CYS A 531 24.56 -9.39 15.18
CA CYS A 531 25.61 -10.37 14.95
C CYS A 531 25.93 -11.19 16.21
N SER A 532 25.78 -10.59 17.39
CA SER A 532 26.14 -11.20 18.68
C SER A 532 25.05 -12.15 19.19
N THR A 533 23.78 -11.77 19.08
CA THR A 533 22.65 -12.59 19.56
C THR A 533 22.16 -13.57 18.51
N HIS A 534 22.64 -13.46 17.26
CA HIS A 534 22.20 -14.24 16.11
C HIS A 534 20.69 -14.11 15.84
N LYS A 535 20.15 -12.91 16.08
CA LYS A 535 18.72 -12.61 15.98
C LYS A 535 18.44 -11.51 14.98
N VAL A 536 17.23 -11.58 14.44
CA VAL A 536 16.59 -10.51 13.66
C VAL A 536 15.39 -10.03 14.46
N THR A 537 15.24 -8.73 14.62
CA THR A 537 14.14 -8.13 15.39
C THR A 537 13.35 -7.19 14.50
N VAL A 538 12.03 -7.29 14.54
CA VAL A 538 11.09 -6.35 13.91
C VAL A 538 10.51 -5.47 15.01
N MET A 539 10.58 -4.15 14.84
CA MET A 539 10.14 -3.16 15.81
C MET A 539 9.18 -2.16 15.18
N ASN A 540 8.26 -1.61 15.97
CA ASN A 540 7.48 -0.45 15.51
C ASN A 540 8.37 0.81 15.43
N GLN A 541 7.84 1.91 14.90
CA GLN A 541 8.57 3.18 14.79
C GLN A 541 9.05 3.76 16.14
N SER A 542 8.46 3.33 17.26
CA SER A 542 8.83 3.74 18.61
C SER A 542 9.97 2.90 19.19
N GLY A 543 10.36 1.79 18.55
CA GLY A 543 11.39 0.86 19.01
C GLY A 543 10.87 -0.29 19.88
N VAL A 544 9.54 -0.48 19.96
CA VAL A 544 8.96 -1.64 20.67
C VAL A 544 9.09 -2.87 19.77
N LYS A 545 9.68 -3.94 20.31
CA LYS A 545 9.85 -5.22 19.61
C LYS A 545 8.47 -5.86 19.37
N ILE A 546 8.17 -6.18 18.10
CA ILE A 546 6.93 -6.83 17.66
C ILE A 546 7.20 -8.32 17.42
N HIS A 547 8.24 -8.62 16.64
CA HIS A 547 8.62 -9.99 16.29
C HIS A 547 10.14 -10.18 16.45
N SER A 548 10.55 -11.43 16.67
CA SER A 548 11.95 -11.82 16.72
C SER A 548 12.12 -13.15 16.02
N TYR A 549 13.21 -13.27 15.26
CA TYR A 549 13.61 -14.50 14.58
C TYR A 549 15.00 -14.94 15.05
N SER A 550 15.13 -16.24 15.28
CA SER A 550 16.40 -16.93 15.55
C SER A 550 16.33 -18.31 14.94
N HIS A 551 17.47 -18.83 14.48
CA HIS A 551 17.56 -20.15 13.89
C HIS A 551 18.92 -20.78 14.18
N GLU A 552 18.98 -22.11 14.24
CA GLU A 552 20.25 -22.84 14.47
C GLU A 552 21.28 -22.54 13.38
N ASN A 553 20.82 -22.46 12.13
CA ASN A 553 21.65 -22.14 10.96
C ASN A 553 21.82 -20.63 10.71
N LEU A 554 21.23 -19.73 11.51
CA LEU A 554 21.53 -18.31 11.39
C LEU A 554 22.71 -17.96 12.32
N ARG A 555 23.86 -17.62 11.75
CA ARG A 555 25.04 -17.18 12.51
C ARG A 555 25.61 -15.90 11.92
N HIS A 556 25.83 -14.93 12.80
CA HIS A 556 26.36 -13.60 12.48
C HIS A 556 25.57 -12.90 11.35
N PRO A 557 24.27 -12.60 11.56
CA PRO A 557 23.45 -11.93 10.55
C PRO A 557 23.93 -10.48 10.31
N TYR A 558 24.78 -10.29 9.31
CA TYR A 558 25.50 -9.03 9.10
C TYR A 558 24.67 -8.01 8.31
N GLY A 559 24.23 -8.42 7.12
CA GLY A 559 23.45 -7.59 6.19
C GLY A 559 22.00 -8.06 6.13
N LEU A 560 21.07 -7.13 5.98
CA LEU A 560 19.69 -7.45 5.66
C LEU A 560 19.07 -6.40 4.76
N ASP A 561 18.01 -6.79 4.06
CA ASP A 561 17.16 -5.90 3.29
C ASP A 561 15.75 -6.45 3.18
N VAL A 562 14.81 -5.58 2.79
CA VAL A 562 13.40 -5.91 2.62
C VAL A 562 13.04 -5.74 1.15
N ASN A 563 12.50 -6.80 0.54
CA ASN A 563 12.07 -6.70 -0.84
C ASN A 563 10.74 -5.92 -0.98
N PHE A 564 10.32 -5.65 -2.21
CA PHE A 564 9.09 -4.90 -2.49
C PHE A 564 7.78 -5.58 -2.04
N THR A 565 7.81 -6.88 -1.72
CA THR A 565 6.67 -7.63 -1.14
C THR A 565 6.68 -7.64 0.39
N GLY A 566 7.71 -7.08 1.03
CA GLY A 566 7.85 -7.00 2.48
C GLY A 566 8.59 -8.17 3.13
N ASN A 567 9.09 -9.13 2.35
CA ASN A 567 9.87 -10.25 2.87
C ASN A 567 11.27 -9.80 3.27
N ILE A 568 11.78 -10.34 4.37
CA ILE A 568 13.05 -9.95 4.99
C ILE A 568 14.12 -10.93 4.54
N PHE A 569 15.20 -10.44 3.96
CA PHE A 569 16.34 -11.25 3.54
C PHE A 569 17.53 -10.96 4.45
N VAL A 570 18.13 -12.01 5.01
CA VAL A 570 19.13 -11.89 6.07
C VAL A 570 20.36 -12.70 5.71
N ALA A 571 21.51 -12.03 5.61
CA ALA A 571 22.80 -12.63 5.28
C ALA A 571 23.46 -13.23 6.54
N GLY A 572 23.39 -14.56 6.69
CA GLY A 572 24.07 -15.33 7.72
C GLY A 572 25.53 -15.57 7.35
N GLN A 573 26.39 -14.59 7.62
CA GLN A 573 27.76 -14.54 7.12
C GLN A 573 28.62 -15.76 7.50
N LEU A 574 28.48 -16.27 8.73
CA LEU A 574 29.31 -17.38 9.21
C LEU A 574 28.81 -18.77 8.80
N ASN A 575 27.53 -18.88 8.40
CA ASN A 575 26.93 -20.14 7.98
C ASN A 575 26.69 -20.23 6.47
N ASN A 576 27.26 -19.30 5.69
CA ASN A 576 27.17 -19.29 4.23
C ASN A 576 25.73 -19.40 3.71
N ASN A 577 24.83 -18.58 4.25
CA ASN A 577 23.44 -18.64 3.85
C ASN A 577 22.72 -17.29 3.85
N ILE A 578 21.61 -17.24 3.13
CA ILE A 578 20.62 -16.16 3.17
C ILE A 578 19.30 -16.75 3.63
N HIS A 579 18.79 -16.23 4.74
CA HIS A 579 17.47 -16.58 5.25
C HIS A 579 16.43 -15.64 4.65
N VAL A 580 15.32 -16.19 4.19
CA VAL A 580 14.17 -15.42 3.69
C VAL A 580 13.02 -15.59 4.67
N LEU A 581 12.51 -14.48 5.18
CA LEU A 581 11.46 -14.45 6.18
C LEU A 581 10.23 -13.70 5.68
N THR A 582 9.07 -14.03 6.23
CA THR A 582 7.85 -13.22 6.10
C THR A 582 8.03 -11.85 6.78
N PRO A 583 7.14 -10.86 6.52
CA PRO A 583 7.15 -9.59 7.25
C PRO A 583 7.06 -9.75 8.78
N THR A 584 6.45 -10.84 9.26
CA THR A 584 6.27 -11.20 10.67
C THR A 584 7.43 -12.06 11.22
N ALA A 585 8.54 -12.16 10.48
CA ALA A 585 9.76 -12.87 10.84
C ALA A 585 9.63 -14.40 10.94
N GLU A 586 8.75 -15.02 10.16
CA GLU A 586 8.64 -16.48 10.01
C GLU A 586 9.52 -16.96 8.85
N LEU A 587 10.19 -18.10 8.98
CA LEU A 587 11.08 -18.63 7.95
C LEU A 587 10.31 -19.13 6.72
N LEU A 588 10.70 -18.67 5.53
CA LEU A 588 10.21 -19.15 4.24
C LEU A 588 11.19 -20.12 3.57
N LYS A 589 12.46 -19.71 3.44
CA LYS A 589 13.49 -20.50 2.75
C LYS A 589 14.89 -20.07 3.17
N ILE A 590 15.86 -20.97 3.02
CA ILE A 590 17.29 -20.70 3.19
C ILE A 590 18.00 -20.98 1.86
N PHE A 591 18.79 -20.03 1.39
CA PHE A 591 19.64 -20.16 0.21
C PHE A 591 21.10 -20.27 0.62
N GLU A 592 21.85 -21.17 0.00
CA GLU A 592 23.29 -21.27 0.22
C GLU A 592 24.03 -20.19 -0.59
N VAL A 593 24.80 -19.36 0.11
CA VAL A 593 25.64 -18.31 -0.49
C VAL A 593 26.91 -18.20 0.32
N THR A 594 28.08 -18.22 -0.30
CA THR A 594 29.34 -18.13 0.44
C THR A 594 29.50 -16.78 1.14
N SER A 595 29.67 -16.82 2.46
CA SER A 595 29.95 -15.70 3.38
C SER A 595 29.29 -14.35 3.03
N PRO A 596 27.95 -14.27 2.93
CA PRO A 596 27.27 -13.06 2.50
C PRO A 596 27.42 -11.98 3.57
N SER A 597 27.87 -10.79 3.18
CA SER A 597 28.05 -9.61 4.04
C SER A 597 26.99 -8.54 3.81
N CYS A 598 26.42 -8.47 2.61
CA CYS A 598 25.44 -7.46 2.23
C CYS A 598 24.47 -8.05 1.21
N ILE A 599 23.18 -7.70 1.35
CA ILE A 599 22.13 -7.96 0.37
C ILE A 599 21.35 -6.68 0.16
N LYS A 600 21.08 -6.29 -1.09
CA LYS A 600 20.24 -5.11 -1.42
C LYS A 600 19.40 -5.38 -2.65
N PHE A 601 18.11 -5.06 -2.59
CA PHE A 601 17.16 -5.26 -3.68
C PHE A 601 17.08 -4.07 -4.62
N LYS A 602 16.87 -4.36 -5.90
CA LYS A 602 16.42 -3.37 -6.88
C LYS A 602 14.94 -3.05 -6.60
N GLU A 603 14.60 -1.77 -6.64
CA GLU A 603 13.24 -1.30 -6.39
C GLU A 603 12.23 -2.03 -7.32
N ASN A 604 11.15 -2.55 -6.73
CA ASN A 604 10.09 -3.31 -7.41
C ASN A 604 10.58 -4.51 -8.25
N SER A 605 11.68 -5.15 -7.85
CA SER A 605 12.25 -6.31 -8.54
C SER A 605 12.62 -7.45 -7.60
N TYR A 606 12.70 -8.65 -8.17
CA TYR A 606 13.32 -9.83 -7.55
C TYR A 606 14.83 -9.93 -7.83
N THR A 607 15.42 -8.89 -8.42
CA THR A 607 16.87 -8.77 -8.57
C THR A 607 17.49 -8.18 -7.31
N CYS A 608 18.57 -8.78 -6.81
CA CYS A 608 19.35 -8.23 -5.72
C CYS A 608 20.85 -8.31 -6.00
N ILE A 609 21.61 -7.42 -5.36
CA ILE A 609 23.05 -7.60 -5.20
C ILE A 609 23.31 -8.35 -3.91
N VAL A 610 24.24 -9.30 -3.96
CA VAL A 610 24.78 -9.96 -2.78
C VAL A 610 26.29 -9.82 -2.81
N SER A 611 26.83 -9.22 -1.77
CA SER A 611 28.28 -9.17 -1.58
C SER A 611 28.72 -10.27 -0.64
N ALA A 612 29.78 -10.97 -1.01
CA ALA A 612 30.43 -11.94 -0.17
C ALA A 612 31.71 -11.34 0.42
N ALA A 613 31.97 -11.64 1.69
CA ALA A 613 33.28 -11.36 2.26
C ALA A 613 34.32 -12.14 1.43
N PHE A 614 35.34 -11.43 0.92
CA PHE A 614 36.47 -12.00 0.16
C PHE A 614 36.19 -12.58 -1.23
N ALA A 615 34.93 -12.76 -1.65
CA ALA A 615 34.58 -13.42 -2.92
C ALA A 615 33.86 -12.52 -3.95
N GLY A 616 33.87 -11.20 -3.72
CA GLY A 616 33.29 -10.20 -4.62
C GLY A 616 31.76 -10.07 -4.54
N THR A 617 31.20 -9.19 -5.37
CA THR A 617 29.76 -8.90 -5.42
C THR A 617 29.13 -9.57 -6.64
N LYS A 618 28.00 -10.23 -6.43
CA LYS A 618 27.23 -10.93 -7.46
C LYS A 618 25.82 -10.38 -7.55
N ILE A 619 25.23 -10.46 -8.74
CA ILE A 619 23.82 -10.11 -8.99
C ILE A 619 23.02 -11.41 -9.08
N TYR A 620 21.96 -11.52 -8.30
CA TYR A 620 21.05 -12.64 -8.30
C TYR A 620 19.64 -12.20 -8.71
N GLU A 621 18.90 -13.11 -9.32
CA GLU A 621 17.47 -12.97 -9.59
C GLU A 621 16.71 -14.17 -9.01
N PHE A 622 15.63 -13.91 -8.28
CA PHE A 622 14.71 -14.96 -7.84
C PHE A 622 13.65 -15.22 -8.91
N PHE A 623 13.29 -16.49 -9.13
CA PHE A 623 12.29 -16.92 -10.12
C PHE A 623 11.49 -18.15 -9.61
N PRO A 624 10.29 -18.41 -10.14
CA PRO A 624 9.50 -19.59 -9.77
C PRO A 624 10.15 -20.89 -10.26
N LYS A 625 10.05 -21.95 -9.45
CA LYS A 625 10.53 -23.29 -9.78
C LYS A 625 9.83 -23.83 -11.04
N GLY A 626 10.58 -24.32 -12.03
CA GLY A 626 10.05 -24.95 -13.25
C GLY A 626 9.90 -24.04 -14.49
N LEU A 627 10.53 -22.86 -14.49
CA LEU A 627 10.63 -21.93 -15.62
C LEU A 627 12.07 -21.84 -16.18
N GLU A 628 12.81 -22.96 -16.14
CA GLU A 628 14.05 -23.07 -16.92
C GLU A 628 13.67 -23.17 -18.41
N ALA A 629 13.95 -22.09 -19.15
CA ALA A 629 13.92 -22.05 -20.61
C ALA A 629 15.29 -22.45 -21.18
#